data_AF-A0A962DV51-F1
#
_entry.id   AF-A0A962DV51-F1
#
_cell.length_a   1.000
_cell.length_b   1.000
_cell.length_c   1.000
_cell.angle_alpha   90.00
_cell.angle_beta   90.00
_cell.angle_gamma   90.00
#
_symmetry.space_group_name_H-M   'P 1'
#
loop_
_entity.id
_entity.type
_entity.pdbx_description
1 polymer ?
#
loop_
_entity_poly.entity_id
_entity_poly.type
_entity_poly.pdbx_seq_one_letter_code
_entity_poly.pdbx_strand_id
1 'polypeptide(L)'
;MHARLILSLPLLAWPLWLPAASGCPDLSGLPINPRVQFSQVWQALDSQSSCTQNCHLGTTPTAELDLSSATLAIYFLVGQSSSQSSELLRVKPGDPEGSLLWQKLACTSPGVGTPMPPPAGGVLVDLMGLVYDWIAQGAYGEGNEDPITRDFLFRDSMESLRYPPPATIVLPFEPLPAQHREPDLESRGFHGGPRT
;
A
#
# COMPACT_ATOMS: atom_id res chain seq x y z
N MET A 1 -16.91 19.31 68.90
CA MET A 1 -17.57 18.75 67.71
C MET A 1 -17.18 19.61 66.51
N HIS A 2 -16.29 19.12 65.65
CA HIS A 2 -15.84 19.86 64.46
C HIS A 2 -16.11 19.02 63.23
N ALA A 3 -17.12 19.40 62.45
CA ALA A 3 -17.47 18.78 61.19
C ALA A 3 -16.59 19.40 60.08
N ARG A 4 -15.76 18.59 59.44
CA ARG A 4 -14.99 18.98 58.25
C ARG A 4 -15.82 18.68 57.01
N LEU A 5 -16.29 19.73 56.32
CA LEU A 5 -16.85 19.61 54.98
C LEU A 5 -15.71 19.31 53.99
N ILE A 6 -15.82 18.19 53.28
CA ILE A 6 -14.98 17.84 52.14
C ILE A 6 -15.72 18.29 50.89
N LEU A 7 -15.22 19.34 50.24
CA LEU A 7 -15.73 19.85 48.97
C LEU A 7 -15.02 19.09 47.84
N SER A 8 -15.71 18.14 47.22
CA SER A 8 -15.22 17.40 46.07
C SER A 8 -15.39 18.24 44.79
N LEU A 9 -14.28 18.68 44.21
CA LEU A 9 -14.24 19.31 42.89
C LEU A 9 -14.35 18.23 41.80
N PRO A 10 -15.30 18.31 40.86
CA PRO A 10 -15.34 17.41 39.72
C PRO A 10 -14.22 17.79 38.73
N LEU A 11 -13.39 16.82 38.39
CA LEU A 11 -12.44 16.92 37.28
C LEU A 11 -13.25 17.00 35.97
N LEU A 12 -13.43 18.21 35.45
CA LEU A 12 -13.88 18.41 34.07
C LEU A 12 -12.77 17.94 33.13
N ALA A 13 -12.93 16.74 32.58
CA ALA A 13 -12.13 16.27 31.47
C ALA A 13 -12.48 17.13 30.24
N TRP A 14 -11.59 18.03 29.85
CA TRP A 14 -11.72 18.72 28.57
C TRP A 14 -11.39 17.72 27.45
N PRO A 15 -12.30 17.51 26.49
CA PRO A 15 -11.99 16.68 25.34
C PRO A 15 -10.83 17.33 24.58
N LEU A 16 -9.73 16.59 24.44
CA LEU A 16 -8.63 16.94 23.55
C LEU A 16 -9.14 16.76 22.11
N TRP A 17 -9.74 17.81 21.57
CA TRP A 17 -10.12 17.84 20.16
C TRP A 17 -8.86 18.07 19.34
N LEU A 18 -8.41 17.04 18.61
CA LEU A 18 -7.40 17.24 17.58
C LEU A 18 -7.97 18.20 16.51
N PRO A 19 -7.21 19.21 16.05
CA PRO A 19 -7.68 20.08 15.00
C PRO A 19 -7.98 19.25 13.75
N ALA A 20 -9.19 19.37 13.22
CA ALA A 20 -9.53 18.79 11.93
C ALA A 20 -8.76 19.50 10.82
N ALA A 21 -8.42 18.78 9.75
CA ALA A 21 -7.83 19.40 8.58
C ALA A 21 -8.77 20.45 7.97
N SER A 22 -8.22 21.54 7.44
CA SER A 22 -8.99 22.65 6.88
C SER A 22 -8.28 23.34 5.71
N GLY A 23 -9.08 24.07 4.92
CA GLY A 23 -8.62 24.76 3.72
C GLY A 23 -8.12 23.80 2.63
N CYS A 24 -8.81 22.68 2.45
CA CYS A 24 -8.62 21.78 1.32
C CYS A 24 -9.41 22.34 0.10
N PRO A 25 -8.92 22.18 -1.13
CA PRO A 25 -9.59 22.67 -2.34
C PRO A 25 -10.90 21.91 -2.62
N ASP A 26 -11.84 22.59 -3.26
CA ASP A 26 -13.02 21.96 -3.87
C ASP A 26 -12.62 21.29 -5.19
N LEU A 27 -12.81 19.97 -5.28
CA LEU A 27 -12.49 19.18 -6.47
C LEU A 27 -13.72 18.93 -7.37
N SER A 28 -14.90 19.46 -7.03
CA SER A 28 -16.15 19.21 -7.75
C SER A 28 -16.10 19.61 -9.24
N GLY A 29 -15.19 20.51 -9.62
CA GLY A 29 -14.95 20.93 -11.00
C GLY A 29 -13.95 20.09 -11.79
N LEU A 30 -13.31 19.09 -11.17
CA LEU A 30 -12.30 18.24 -11.83
C LEU A 30 -12.92 16.94 -12.37
N PRO A 31 -12.38 16.39 -13.47
CA PRO A 31 -12.78 15.08 -13.94
C PRO A 31 -12.37 13.99 -12.94
N ILE A 32 -13.28 13.06 -12.65
CA ILE A 32 -12.98 11.87 -11.85
C ILE A 32 -12.15 10.91 -12.70
N ASN A 33 -11.04 10.43 -12.14
CA ASN A 33 -10.18 9.41 -12.73
C ASN A 33 -10.64 8.02 -12.27
N PRO A 34 -11.22 7.18 -13.14
CA PRO A 34 -11.59 5.83 -12.77
C PRO A 34 -10.38 4.87 -12.82
N ARG A 35 -10.42 3.85 -11.97
CA ARG A 35 -9.43 2.75 -11.86
C ARG A 35 -8.00 3.25 -11.67
N VAL A 36 -7.82 4.25 -10.81
CA VAL A 36 -6.48 4.77 -10.51
C VAL A 36 -5.67 3.70 -9.78
N GLN A 37 -4.53 3.35 -10.37
CA GLN A 37 -3.58 2.40 -9.79
C GLN A 37 -2.49 3.14 -9.01
N PHE A 38 -1.92 2.48 -8.00
CA PHE A 38 -0.85 3.09 -7.21
C PHE A 38 0.37 3.48 -8.06
N SER A 39 0.69 2.73 -9.12
CA SER A 39 1.80 3.09 -10.02
C SER A 39 1.63 4.48 -10.68
N GLN A 40 0.39 4.87 -10.99
CA GLN A 40 0.08 6.20 -11.54
C GLN A 40 0.24 7.29 -10.48
N VAL A 41 -0.27 7.04 -9.28
CA VAL A 41 -0.11 7.94 -8.12
C VAL A 41 1.37 8.13 -7.79
N TRP A 42 2.12 7.03 -7.72
CA TRP A 42 3.54 7.03 -7.44
C TRP A 42 4.33 7.87 -8.45
N GLN A 43 4.09 7.64 -9.74
CA GLN A 43 4.76 8.39 -10.81
C GLN A 43 4.44 9.90 -10.72
N ALA A 44 3.20 10.25 -10.41
CA ALA A 44 2.80 11.65 -10.25
C ALA A 44 3.44 12.29 -9.01
N LEU A 45 3.52 11.57 -7.87
CA LEU A 45 4.19 12.04 -6.66
C LEU A 45 5.70 12.29 -6.91
N ASP A 46 6.38 11.34 -7.54
CA ASP A 46 7.81 11.42 -7.82
C ASP A 46 8.13 12.58 -8.78
N SER A 47 7.36 12.70 -9.87
CA SER A 47 7.61 13.71 -10.91
C SER A 47 7.28 15.14 -10.50
N GLN A 48 6.25 15.35 -9.67
CA GLN A 48 5.73 16.70 -9.42
C GLN A 48 6.20 17.33 -8.10
N SER A 49 6.61 16.51 -7.14
CA SER A 49 6.81 17.00 -5.77
C SER A 49 8.13 16.57 -5.14
N SER A 50 8.89 15.68 -5.81
CA SER A 50 10.12 15.11 -5.25
C SER A 50 9.93 14.59 -3.82
N CYS A 51 8.70 14.21 -3.45
CA CYS A 51 8.35 13.67 -2.12
C CYS A 51 9.19 12.42 -1.79
N THR A 52 9.62 11.73 -2.84
CA THR A 52 10.42 10.51 -2.93
C THR A 52 11.93 10.77 -3.03
N GLN A 53 12.41 12.01 -2.99
CA GLN A 53 13.83 12.32 -3.31
C GLN A 53 14.60 12.99 -2.17
N ASN A 54 13.94 13.38 -1.08
CA ASN A 54 14.57 14.13 0.01
C ASN A 54 14.26 13.57 1.40
N CYS A 55 13.07 13.85 1.93
CA CYS A 55 12.78 13.65 3.36
C CYS A 55 12.28 12.24 3.69
N HIS A 56 11.67 11.55 2.73
CA HIS A 56 11.05 10.24 2.90
C HIS A 56 11.87 9.14 2.24
N LEU A 57 13.16 9.10 2.55
CA LEU A 57 14.12 8.18 1.95
C LEU A 57 15.13 7.62 2.95
N GLY A 58 15.71 6.47 2.58
CA GLY A 58 16.90 5.92 3.22
C GLY A 58 16.61 5.18 4.52
N THR A 59 17.62 5.01 5.37
CA THR A 59 17.54 4.21 6.59
C THR A 59 16.86 4.91 7.77
N THR A 60 16.67 6.24 7.68
CA THR A 60 16.04 7.06 8.72
C THR A 60 15.07 8.08 8.10
N PRO A 61 14.03 7.62 7.39
CA PRO A 61 13.12 8.50 6.71
C PRO A 61 12.29 9.32 7.70
N THR A 62 11.99 10.57 7.35
CA THR A 62 11.19 11.46 8.19
C THR A 62 9.84 10.82 8.50
N ALA A 63 9.46 10.86 9.78
CA ALA A 63 8.22 10.29 10.27
C ALA A 63 8.05 8.78 9.96
N GLU A 64 9.15 8.03 9.81
CA GLU A 64 9.14 6.58 9.54
C GLU A 64 8.39 6.20 8.25
N LEU A 65 8.42 7.09 7.26
CA LEU A 65 7.73 6.93 5.98
C LEU A 65 8.77 6.82 4.86
N ASP A 66 9.05 5.60 4.42
CA ASP A 66 9.96 5.33 3.30
C ASP A 66 9.20 5.34 1.97
N LEU A 67 9.56 6.30 1.11
CA LEU A 67 9.09 6.47 -0.25
C LEU A 67 10.28 6.36 -1.24
N SER A 68 11.18 5.40 -1.04
CA SER A 68 12.31 5.13 -1.94
C SER A 68 11.97 4.33 -3.19
N SER A 69 10.86 3.59 -3.17
CA SER A 69 10.38 2.85 -4.33
C SER A 69 8.87 2.69 -4.28
N ALA A 70 8.24 2.56 -5.46
CA ALA A 70 6.80 2.31 -5.55
C ALA A 70 6.41 1.06 -4.75
N THR A 71 7.15 -0.03 -4.95
CA THR A 71 6.87 -1.31 -4.31
C THR A 71 6.89 -1.23 -2.78
N LEU A 72 7.78 -0.42 -2.18
CA LEU A 72 7.80 -0.24 -0.72
C LEU A 72 6.78 0.79 -0.24
N ALA A 73 6.66 1.90 -0.95
CA ALA A 73 5.87 3.06 -0.50
C ALA A 73 4.42 2.72 -0.19
N ILE A 74 3.80 1.85 -0.99
CA ILE A 74 2.42 1.45 -0.77
C ILE A 74 2.22 0.79 0.61
N TYR A 75 3.18 -0.01 1.07
CA TYR A 75 3.14 -0.67 2.37
C TYR A 75 3.33 0.31 3.53
N PHE A 76 4.06 1.41 3.32
CA PHE A 76 4.20 2.45 4.33
C PHE A 76 3.01 3.42 4.35
N LEU A 77 2.17 3.45 3.31
CA LEU A 77 1.05 4.38 3.18
C LEU A 77 -0.28 3.75 3.57
N VAL A 78 -0.66 2.65 2.91
CA VAL A 78 -2.03 2.14 2.95
C VAL A 78 -2.28 1.39 4.26
N GLY A 79 -3.29 1.83 5.01
CA GLY A 79 -3.70 1.22 6.27
C GLY A 79 -2.73 1.42 7.44
N GLN A 80 -1.64 2.16 7.25
CA GLN A 80 -0.64 2.39 8.30
C GLN A 80 -0.99 3.61 9.16
N SER A 81 -0.86 3.48 10.48
CA SER A 81 -0.94 4.62 11.40
C SER A 81 0.18 5.63 11.15
N SER A 82 -0.10 6.91 11.34
CA SER A 82 0.92 7.96 11.30
C SER A 82 1.75 7.94 12.59
N SER A 83 3.08 8.08 12.46
CA SER A 83 3.96 8.30 13.61
C SER A 83 3.72 9.67 14.29
N GLN A 84 3.08 10.61 13.59
CA GLN A 84 2.70 11.92 14.14
C GLN A 84 1.35 11.88 14.89
N SER A 85 0.50 10.88 14.62
CA SER A 85 -0.77 10.67 15.31
C SER A 85 -1.26 9.24 15.07
N SER A 86 -1.33 8.44 16.12
CA SER A 86 -1.77 7.04 16.03
C SER A 86 -3.25 6.88 15.67
N GLU A 87 -4.05 7.93 15.84
CA GLU A 87 -5.48 7.97 15.51
C GLU A 87 -5.74 8.24 14.02
N LEU A 88 -4.73 8.68 13.26
CA LEU A 88 -4.82 8.97 11.84
C LEU A 88 -4.04 7.94 11.02
N LEU A 89 -4.69 7.40 9.98
CA LEU A 89 -4.01 6.59 8.98
C LEU A 89 -3.34 7.51 7.95
N ARG A 90 -2.15 7.09 7.47
CA ARG A 90 -1.45 7.73 6.36
C ARG A 90 -2.33 7.73 5.12
N VAL A 91 -2.88 6.57 4.77
CA VAL A 91 -3.96 6.42 3.79
C VAL A 91 -5.01 5.48 4.36
N LYS A 92 -6.25 5.98 4.45
CA LYS A 92 -7.46 5.23 4.81
C LYS A 92 -8.24 4.93 3.53
N PRO A 93 -8.23 3.67 3.04
CA PRO A 93 -9.00 3.27 1.87
C PRO A 93 -10.47 3.71 1.94
N GLY A 94 -10.97 4.32 0.86
CA GLY A 94 -12.34 4.79 0.74
C GLY A 94 -12.65 6.11 1.47
N ASP A 95 -11.68 6.71 2.18
CA ASP A 95 -11.87 7.94 2.94
C ASP A 95 -10.72 8.94 2.69
N PRO A 96 -10.80 9.72 1.59
CA PRO A 96 -9.78 10.70 1.24
C PRO A 96 -9.59 11.77 2.32
N GLU A 97 -10.68 12.35 2.83
CA GLU A 97 -10.63 13.42 3.83
C GLU A 97 -10.06 12.94 5.17
N GLY A 98 -10.34 11.69 5.55
CA GLY A 98 -9.75 11.02 6.71
C GLY A 98 -8.30 10.55 6.53
N SER A 99 -7.72 10.68 5.34
CA SER A 99 -6.36 10.22 5.03
C SER A 99 -5.32 11.33 5.21
N LEU A 100 -4.30 11.09 6.02
CA LEU A 100 -3.26 12.10 6.27
C LEU A 100 -2.49 12.50 5.00
N LEU A 101 -2.24 11.57 4.07
CA LEU A 101 -1.59 11.87 2.79
C LEU A 101 -2.33 12.96 2.02
N TRP A 102 -3.65 12.83 1.88
CA TRP A 102 -4.50 13.82 1.22
C TRP A 102 -4.44 15.16 1.94
N GLN A 103 -4.60 15.14 3.26
CA GLN A 103 -4.55 16.35 4.07
C GLN A 103 -3.23 17.11 3.89
N LYS A 104 -2.11 16.38 3.87
CA LYS A 104 -0.77 16.95 3.70
C LYS A 104 -0.56 17.58 2.33
N LEU A 105 -1.12 16.99 1.28
CA LEU A 105 -0.93 17.47 -0.09
C LEU A 105 -1.87 18.64 -0.44
N ALA A 106 -3.11 18.59 0.03
CA ALA A 106 -4.18 19.45 -0.46
C ALA A 106 -4.61 20.54 0.53
N CYS A 107 -4.52 20.30 1.83
CA CYS A 107 -5.08 21.22 2.83
C CYS A 107 -4.03 22.21 3.32
N THR A 108 -4.41 23.49 3.40
CA THR A 108 -3.55 24.54 3.98
C THR A 108 -3.22 24.30 5.47
N SER A 109 -4.11 23.61 6.19
CA SER A 109 -3.91 23.21 7.58
C SER A 109 -4.29 21.73 7.73
N PRO A 110 -3.33 20.78 7.65
CA PRO A 110 -3.60 19.37 7.91
C PRO A 110 -3.85 19.13 9.41
N GLY A 111 -4.50 18.02 9.77
CA GLY A 111 -4.83 17.72 11.17
C GLY A 111 -3.61 17.49 12.07
N VAL A 112 -2.43 17.23 11.49
CA VAL A 112 -1.15 17.20 12.19
C VAL A 112 -0.02 17.67 11.29
N GLY A 113 0.99 18.33 11.86
CA GLY A 113 2.18 18.85 11.17
C GLY A 113 1.88 19.92 10.10
N THR A 114 2.75 20.07 9.10
CA THR A 114 2.62 21.08 8.03
C THR A 114 2.22 20.48 6.68
N PRO A 115 1.71 21.29 5.73
CA PRO A 115 1.52 20.88 4.33
C PRO A 115 2.82 20.36 3.70
N MET A 116 2.68 19.49 2.69
CA MET A 116 3.75 18.90 1.91
C MET A 116 3.57 19.20 0.41
N PRO A 117 4.65 19.45 -0.34
CA PRO A 117 6.03 19.52 0.13
C PRO A 117 6.34 20.82 0.92
N PRO A 118 7.28 20.82 1.87
CA PRO A 118 7.65 22.04 2.61
C PRO A 118 8.37 23.04 1.69
N PRO A 119 8.37 24.35 2.03
CA PRO A 119 7.79 24.96 3.23
C PRO A 119 6.32 25.38 3.09
N ALA A 120 5.79 25.47 1.87
CA ALA A 120 4.48 26.08 1.61
C ALA A 120 3.39 25.09 1.19
N GLY A 121 3.71 23.80 1.03
CA GLY A 121 2.86 22.87 0.29
C GLY A 121 2.91 23.19 -1.21
N GLY A 122 1.85 22.80 -1.92
CA GLY A 122 1.62 23.20 -3.31
C GLY A 122 2.04 22.12 -4.31
N VAL A 123 1.24 21.07 -4.40
CA VAL A 123 1.25 20.17 -5.54
C VAL A 123 0.26 20.65 -6.62
N LEU A 124 0.32 20.08 -7.82
CA LEU A 124 -0.66 20.42 -8.87
C LEU A 124 -2.05 19.91 -8.48
N VAL A 125 -3.09 20.69 -8.83
CA VAL A 125 -4.48 20.33 -8.55
C VAL A 125 -4.88 18.99 -9.19
N ASP A 126 -4.28 18.63 -10.32
CA ASP A 126 -4.50 17.34 -10.98
C ASP A 126 -3.91 16.17 -10.17
N LEU A 127 -2.73 16.34 -9.56
CA LEU A 127 -2.17 15.33 -8.64
C LEU A 127 -3.02 15.23 -7.37
N MET A 128 -3.56 16.35 -6.90
CA MET A 128 -4.53 16.31 -5.81
C MET A 128 -5.75 15.45 -6.19
N GLY A 129 -6.41 15.74 -7.32
CA GLY A 129 -7.53 14.95 -7.82
C GLY A 129 -7.18 13.46 -7.99
N LEU A 130 -6.01 13.16 -8.55
CA LEU A 130 -5.56 11.79 -8.76
C LEU A 130 -5.39 11.01 -7.44
N VAL A 131 -4.78 11.63 -6.42
CA VAL A 131 -4.63 11.02 -5.09
C VAL A 131 -5.99 10.86 -4.41
N TYR A 132 -6.85 11.87 -4.52
CA TYR A 132 -8.21 11.82 -3.97
C TYR A 132 -8.99 10.64 -4.57
N ASP A 133 -9.01 10.53 -5.90
CA ASP A 133 -9.71 9.48 -6.62
C ASP A 133 -9.14 8.09 -6.29
N TRP A 134 -7.83 7.95 -6.21
CA TRP A 134 -7.18 6.69 -5.81
C TRP A 134 -7.63 6.23 -4.41
N ILE A 135 -7.61 7.15 -3.43
CA ILE A 135 -8.04 6.82 -2.06
C ILE A 135 -9.54 6.50 -2.04
N ALA A 136 -10.37 7.31 -2.71
CA ALA A 136 -11.82 7.14 -2.77
C ALA A 136 -12.21 5.78 -3.37
N GLN A 137 -11.41 5.28 -4.32
CA GLN A 137 -11.61 3.98 -4.94
C GLN A 137 -11.11 2.81 -4.09
N GLY A 138 -10.55 3.05 -2.90
CA GLY A 138 -10.08 1.99 -1.99
C GLY A 138 -8.56 1.83 -1.98
N ALA A 139 -7.81 2.79 -2.52
CA ALA A 139 -6.35 2.81 -2.50
C ALA A 139 -5.71 1.50 -3.04
N TYR A 140 -6.24 0.99 -4.16
CA TYR A 140 -5.76 -0.24 -4.79
C TYR A 140 -4.28 -0.15 -5.20
N GLY A 141 -3.60 -1.30 -5.12
CA GLY A 141 -2.18 -1.43 -5.41
C GLY A 141 -1.89 -1.75 -6.87
N GLU A 142 -1.15 -2.85 -7.09
CA GLU A 142 -0.81 -3.32 -8.42
C GLU A 142 -1.90 -4.27 -8.95
N GLY A 143 -2.70 -3.79 -9.91
CA GLY A 143 -3.68 -4.59 -10.65
C GLY A 143 -5.07 -4.69 -10.01
N ASN A 144 -6.09 -4.98 -10.84
CA ASN A 144 -7.49 -5.10 -10.40
C ASN A 144 -7.75 -6.38 -9.58
N GLU A 145 -6.76 -7.27 -9.49
CA GLU A 145 -6.83 -8.58 -8.85
C GLU A 145 -6.18 -8.60 -7.45
N ASP A 146 -5.52 -7.51 -7.03
CA ASP A 146 -4.84 -7.43 -5.74
C ASP A 146 -5.45 -6.33 -4.85
N PRO A 147 -6.49 -6.67 -4.04
CA PRO A 147 -7.06 -5.73 -3.09
C PRO A 147 -6.07 -5.61 -1.93
N ILE A 148 -5.39 -4.47 -1.79
CA ILE A 148 -4.68 -4.22 -0.53
C ILE A 148 -5.72 -3.97 0.57
N THR A 149 -6.12 -5.07 1.19
CA THR A 149 -6.77 -5.17 2.49
C THR A 149 -5.90 -6.10 3.30
N ARG A 150 -5.17 -5.60 4.31
CA ARG A 150 -4.33 -6.46 5.15
C ARG A 150 -4.62 -6.26 6.62
N ASP A 151 -5.72 -6.88 7.07
CA ASP A 151 -5.94 -7.13 8.50
C ASP A 151 -4.91 -8.10 9.11
N PHE A 152 -4.11 -8.83 8.31
CA PHE A 152 -3.20 -9.84 8.86
C PHE A 152 -1.95 -10.06 8.02
N LEU A 153 -0.92 -9.21 8.16
CA LEU A 153 0.42 -9.66 7.71
C LEU A 153 1.61 -9.24 8.55
N PHE A 154 1.44 -8.48 9.63
CA PHE A 154 2.54 -8.28 10.59
C PHE A 154 2.02 -8.29 12.02
N ARG A 155 1.58 -9.46 12.49
CA ARG A 155 1.54 -9.75 13.92
C ARG A 155 2.23 -11.09 14.15
N ASP A 156 3.48 -10.97 14.56
CA ASP A 156 4.34 -12.01 15.10
C ASP A 156 5.02 -12.90 14.05
N SER A 157 6.28 -12.57 13.76
CA SER A 157 7.27 -13.35 13.01
C SER A 157 7.60 -14.73 13.64
N MET A 158 6.58 -15.54 13.98
CA MET A 158 6.72 -16.87 14.57
C MET A 158 5.75 -17.95 14.01
N GLU A 159 5.10 -17.76 12.87
CA GLU A 159 4.40 -18.86 12.18
C GLU A 159 5.33 -19.63 11.22
N SER A 160 6.39 -20.20 11.78
CA SER A 160 7.13 -21.33 11.18
C SER A 160 6.42 -22.68 11.39
N LEU A 161 5.15 -22.69 11.79
CA LEU A 161 4.42 -23.93 12.08
C LEU A 161 3.02 -23.91 11.48
N ARG A 162 2.95 -24.08 10.16
CA ARG A 162 1.80 -24.71 9.51
C ARG A 162 2.26 -25.91 8.70
N TYR A 163 2.57 -26.98 9.42
CA TYR A 163 1.91 -28.23 9.07
C TYR A 163 1.71 -29.08 10.32
N PRO A 164 0.49 -29.59 10.49
CA PRO A 164 0.35 -31.03 10.40
C PRO A 164 -0.42 -31.43 9.13
N PRO A 165 -0.05 -32.55 8.46
CA PRO A 165 -0.91 -33.14 7.46
C PRO A 165 -2.16 -33.71 8.10
N PRO A 166 -3.32 -33.54 7.45
CA PRO A 166 -4.36 -34.54 7.54
C PRO A 166 -4.61 -35.22 6.19
N ALA A 167 -4.31 -36.51 6.23
CA ALA A 167 -4.89 -37.63 5.50
C ALA A 167 -4.83 -37.61 3.95
N THR A 168 -3.88 -38.40 3.45
CA THR A 168 -3.99 -39.28 2.27
C THR A 168 -5.37 -39.32 1.61
N ILE A 169 -5.52 -38.62 0.49
CA ILE A 169 -6.35 -39.09 -0.62
C ILE A 169 -5.37 -39.61 -1.67
N VAL A 170 -5.23 -40.93 -1.76
CA VAL A 170 -4.66 -41.57 -2.94
C VAL A 170 -5.66 -41.32 -4.06
N LEU A 171 -5.38 -40.35 -4.93
CA LEU A 171 -5.96 -40.37 -6.26
C LEU A 171 -5.23 -41.45 -7.05
N PRO A 172 -5.93 -42.39 -7.73
CA PRO A 172 -5.27 -43.33 -8.61
C PRO A 172 -4.55 -42.53 -9.71
N PHE A 173 -3.25 -42.75 -9.80
CA PHE A 173 -2.39 -42.27 -10.87
C PHE A 173 -2.85 -42.95 -12.17
N GLU A 174 -3.62 -42.25 -13.00
CA GLU A 174 -3.81 -42.68 -14.38
C GLU A 174 -2.45 -42.61 -15.09
N PRO A 175 -1.95 -43.72 -15.65
CA PRO A 175 -0.69 -43.70 -16.37
C PRO A 175 -0.83 -42.86 -17.65
N LEU A 176 0.02 -41.84 -17.76
CA LEU A 176 0.27 -41.11 -19.00
C LEU A 176 0.58 -42.11 -20.14
N PRO A 177 -0.06 -41.97 -21.32
CA PRO A 177 0.20 -42.87 -22.45
C PRO A 177 1.66 -42.76 -22.89
N ALA A 178 2.28 -43.92 -23.08
CA ALA A 178 3.64 -44.07 -23.53
C ALA A 178 3.87 -43.29 -24.83
N GLN A 179 4.82 -42.35 -24.81
CA GLN A 179 5.32 -41.75 -26.04
C GLN A 179 6.03 -42.83 -26.85
N HIS A 180 5.57 -42.99 -28.08
CA HIS A 180 6.16 -43.86 -29.08
C HIS A 180 7.63 -43.48 -29.27
N ARG A 181 8.51 -44.40 -28.88
CA ARG A 181 9.95 -44.37 -29.15
C ARG A 181 10.13 -44.66 -30.64
N GLU A 182 10.62 -43.69 -31.39
CA GLU A 182 11.10 -43.90 -32.76
C GLU A 182 12.25 -44.92 -32.73
N PRO A 183 12.25 -45.95 -33.60
CA PRO A 183 13.37 -46.88 -33.68
C PRO A 183 14.52 -46.30 -34.52
N ASP A 184 15.70 -46.30 -33.90
CA ASP A 184 17.00 -46.11 -34.55
C ASP A 184 17.12 -46.97 -35.81
N LEU A 185 17.32 -46.32 -36.95
CA LEU A 185 17.61 -46.96 -38.23
C LEU A 185 19.12 -46.91 -38.49
N GLU A 186 19.88 -47.75 -37.80
CA GLU A 186 21.25 -48.07 -38.21
C GLU A 186 21.43 -49.58 -38.22
N SER A 187 21.38 -50.18 -39.42
CA SER A 187 22.22 -51.31 -39.87
C SER A 187 21.59 -52.10 -41.04
N ARG A 188 21.99 -51.77 -42.27
CA ARG A 188 22.10 -52.76 -43.36
C ARG A 188 23.32 -52.43 -44.22
N GLY A 189 24.43 -53.11 -43.93
CA GLY A 189 25.45 -53.36 -44.94
C GLY A 189 24.93 -54.37 -45.96
N PHE A 190 25.41 -54.30 -47.21
CA PHE A 190 26.21 -55.36 -47.87
C PHE A 190 26.28 -55.15 -49.40
N HIS A 191 27.53 -55.03 -49.90
CA HIS A 191 28.10 -55.56 -51.15
C HIS A 191 27.65 -55.17 -52.58
N GLY A 192 28.70 -54.94 -53.39
CA GLY A 192 28.76 -55.20 -54.84
C GLY A 192 29.19 -53.94 -55.62
N GLY A 193 30.47 -53.73 -55.94
CA GLY A 193 31.20 -54.42 -57.02
C GLY A 193 31.79 -53.37 -58.00
N PRO A 194 32.76 -53.72 -58.87
CA PRO A 194 33.83 -52.81 -59.28
C PRO A 194 33.76 -52.24 -60.71
N ARG A 195 34.64 -51.25 -60.96
CA ARG A 195 35.33 -50.87 -62.22
C ARG A 195 34.50 -50.47 -63.44
N THR A 196 34.73 -49.24 -63.90
CA THR A 196 35.47 -48.90 -65.15
C THR A 196 36.15 -47.57 -65.01
#